data_AF-A0AAP2XV06-F1
#
_entry.id   AF-A0AAP2XV06-F1
#
_cell.length_a   1.000
_cell.length_b   1.000
_cell.length_c   1.000
_cell.angle_alpha   90.00
_cell.angle_beta   90.00
_cell.angle_gamma   90.00
#
_symmetry.space_group_name_H-M   'P 1'
#
loop_
_entity.id
_entity.type
_entity.pdbx_description
1 polymer ?
#
loop_
_entity_poly.entity_id
_entity_poly.type
_entity_poly.pdbx_seq_one_letter_code
_entity_poly.pdbx_strand_id
1 'polypeptide(L)'
;MIEEFKALRGYIPRLFSQYLDKYKHEIARSFTITEVSRRSAKDNERYYARLSNGPMESFNRKPKDYKRNSRGSSNFNYTRNRILWSTRNRPALRNTPKSSNEVHSYVGKKRGKYKVKE
;
A
#
# COMPACT_ATOMS: atom_id res chain seq x y z
N MET A 1 7.17 30.08 -10.80
CA MET A 1 7.00 28.85 -10.01
C MET A 1 8.28 28.35 -9.33
N ILE A 2 9.33 27.84 -10.01
CA ILE A 2 10.54 27.35 -9.29
C ILE A 2 11.21 28.47 -8.48
N GLU A 3 11.34 29.66 -9.08
CA GLU A 3 11.92 30.83 -8.42
C GLU A 3 11.11 31.31 -7.20
N GLU A 4 9.78 31.15 -7.23
CA GLU A 4 8.92 31.44 -6.07
C GLU A 4 9.25 30.48 -4.90
N PHE A 5 9.44 29.19 -5.18
CA PHE A 5 9.83 28.22 -4.14
C PHE A 5 11.26 28.45 -3.63
N LYS A 6 12.18 28.95 -4.47
CA LYS A 6 13.54 29.36 -4.07
C LYS A 6 13.52 30.59 -3.16
N ALA A 7 12.62 31.53 -3.40
CA ALA A 7 12.48 32.76 -2.62
C ALA A 7 11.88 32.54 -1.22
N LEU A 8 11.23 31.40 -0.98
CA LEU A 8 10.68 31.05 0.33
C LEU A 8 11.80 30.68 1.32
N ARG A 9 11.75 31.27 2.52
CA ARG A 9 12.74 31.02 3.60
C ARG A 9 12.74 29.60 4.16
N GLY A 10 11.67 28.84 3.96
CA GLY A 10 11.53 27.50 4.52
C GLY A 10 12.46 26.47 3.88
N TYR A 11 13.06 25.59 4.70
CA TYR A 11 13.91 24.49 4.22
C TYR A 11 13.19 23.60 3.20
N ILE A 12 11.95 23.19 3.51
CA ILE A 12 11.17 22.28 2.66
C ILE A 12 10.88 22.89 1.27
N PRO A 13 10.34 24.12 1.14
CA PRO A 13 10.20 24.80 -0.16
C PRO A 13 11.49 24.90 -0.96
N ARG A 14 12.61 25.25 -0.32
CA ARG A 14 13.90 25.39 -0.99
C ARG A 14 14.46 24.04 -1.44
N LEU A 15 14.32 22.99 -0.64
CA LEU A 15 14.70 21.64 -1.05
C LEU A 15 13.83 21.15 -2.22
N PHE A 16 12.53 21.46 -2.18
CA PHE A 16 11.61 21.13 -3.26
C PHE A 16 12.00 21.84 -4.56
N SER A 17 12.38 23.12 -4.52
CA SER A 17 12.83 23.84 -5.71
C SER A 17 14.12 23.28 -6.32
N GLN A 18 15.07 22.83 -5.49
CA GLN A 18 16.26 22.12 -5.96
C GLN A 18 15.93 20.85 -6.74
N TYR A 19 14.94 20.07 -6.28
CA TYR A 19 14.48 18.89 -7.00
C TYR A 19 13.75 19.23 -8.30
N LEU A 20 12.91 20.27 -8.31
CA LEU A 20 12.26 20.73 -9.52
C LEU A 20 13.26 21.16 -10.60
N ASP A 21 14.34 21.83 -10.20
CA ASP A 21 15.41 22.25 -11.11
C ASP A 21 16.21 21.04 -11.62
N LYS A 22 16.61 20.15 -10.70
CA LYS A 22 17.38 18.94 -11.01
C LYS A 22 16.68 18.01 -12.00
N TYR A 23 15.36 17.84 -11.85
CA TYR A 23 14.56 16.90 -12.66
C TYR A 23 13.66 17.58 -13.69
N LYS A 24 13.94 18.86 -14.02
CA LYS A 24 13.09 19.68 -14.89
C LYS A 24 12.78 19.01 -16.23
N HIS A 25 13.79 18.37 -16.83
CA HIS A 25 13.64 17.71 -18.14
C HIS A 25 12.80 16.44 -18.06
N GLU A 26 12.98 15.62 -17.03
CA GLU A 26 12.19 14.41 -16.76
C GLU A 26 10.74 14.78 -16.44
N ILE A 27 10.54 15.81 -15.62
CA ILE A 27 9.22 16.34 -15.29
C ILE A 27 8.54 16.82 -16.57
N ALA A 28 9.20 17.61 -17.41
CA ALA A 28 8.66 18.04 -18.70
C ALA A 28 8.28 16.85 -19.60
N ARG A 29 9.15 15.84 -19.71
CA ARG A 29 8.89 14.60 -20.46
C ARG A 29 7.68 13.82 -19.94
N SER A 30 7.36 13.92 -18.65
CA SER A 30 6.15 13.29 -18.09
C SER A 30 4.83 13.92 -18.60
N PHE A 31 4.89 15.10 -19.22
CA PHE A 31 3.75 15.73 -19.87
C PHE A 31 3.59 15.34 -21.34
N THR A 32 4.57 14.63 -21.92
CA THR A 32 4.48 14.12 -23.28
C THR A 32 3.35 13.10 -23.39
N ILE A 33 2.50 13.31 -24.40
CA ILE A 33 1.41 12.41 -24.75
C ILE A 33 1.99 11.32 -25.65
N THR A 34 1.71 10.06 -25.33
CA THR A 34 2.16 8.90 -26.10
C THR A 34 0.95 8.10 -26.58
N GLU A 35 1.09 7.38 -27.68
CA GLU A 35 0.10 6.40 -28.09
C GLU A 35 0.07 5.24 -27.08
N VAL A 36 -1.10 4.90 -26.57
CA VAL A 36 -1.29 3.84 -25.58
C VAL A 36 -2.31 2.84 -26.08
N SER A 37 -2.01 1.54 -25.94
CA SER A 37 -2.97 0.47 -26.14
C SER A 37 -3.48 -0.05 -24.79
N ARG A 38 -4.80 -0.21 -24.63
CA ARG A 38 -5.38 -0.90 -23.48
C ARG A 38 -5.71 -2.34 -23.88
N ARG A 39 -5.20 -3.32 -23.12
CA ARG A 39 -5.53 -4.75 -23.30
C ARG A 39 -7.01 -5.11 -23.13
N SER A 40 -7.87 -4.20 -22.66
CA SER A 40 -9.22 -4.51 -22.17
C SER A 40 -10.38 -4.01 -23.03
N ALA A 41 -10.12 -3.30 -24.13
CA ALA A 41 -11.21 -2.90 -25.02
C ALA A 41 -11.29 -3.91 -26.18
N LYS A 42 -12.50 -4.36 -26.49
CA LYS A 42 -12.81 -5.12 -27.71
C LYS A 42 -12.41 -4.38 -28.99
N ASP A 43 -12.10 -3.09 -28.89
CA ASP A 43 -11.55 -2.28 -29.95
C ASP A 43 -10.05 -2.06 -29.76
N ASN A 44 -9.30 -2.36 -30.81
CA ASN A 44 -7.90 -1.99 -31.00
C ASN A 44 -7.72 -0.46 -31.17
N GLU A 45 -8.51 0.35 -30.46
CA GLU A 45 -8.43 1.79 -30.53
C GLU A 45 -7.17 2.28 -29.82
N ARG A 46 -6.22 2.69 -30.66
CA ARG A 46 -5.06 3.48 -30.27
C ARG A 46 -5.57 4.82 -29.77
N TYR A 47 -5.30 5.16 -28.52
CA TYR A 47 -5.66 6.46 -27.96
C TYR A 47 -4.40 7.15 -27.43
N TYR A 48 -4.38 8.47 -27.54
CA TYR A 48 -3.27 9.30 -27.11
C TYR A 48 -3.48 9.70 -25.65
N ALA A 49 -2.57 9.27 -24.78
CA ALA A 49 -2.63 9.62 -23.36
C ALA A 49 -1.23 9.81 -22.78
N ARG A 50 -1.15 10.58 -21.70
CA ARG A 50 0.05 10.63 -20.87
C ARG A 50 0.27 9.29 -20.19
N LEU A 51 1.52 8.87 -20.03
CA LEU A 51 1.86 7.71 -19.22
C LEU A 51 1.39 7.93 -17.78
N SER A 52 0.36 7.17 -17.37
CA SER A 52 -0.19 7.30 -16.02
C SER A 52 0.82 6.78 -14.99
N ASN A 53 0.91 7.44 -13.84
CA ASN A 53 1.60 6.87 -12.67
C ASN A 53 0.75 5.78 -11.96
N GLY A 54 -0.40 5.41 -12.53
CA GLY A 54 -1.36 4.47 -11.97
C GLY A 54 -0.76 3.09 -11.66
N PRO A 55 0.04 2.46 -12.55
CA PRO A 55 0.67 1.18 -12.26
C PRO A 55 1.59 1.23 -11.04
N MET A 56 2.44 2.25 -10.94
CA MET A 56 3.34 2.43 -9.80
C MET A 56 2.58 2.75 -8.51
N GLU A 57 1.55 3.58 -8.56
CA GLU A 57 0.72 3.88 -7.39
C GLU A 57 -0.08 2.65 -6.93
N SER A 58 -0.57 1.84 -7.87
CA SER A 58 -1.23 0.56 -7.59
C SER A 58 -0.27 -0.44 -6.94
N PHE A 59 0.97 -0.52 -7.45
CA PHE A 59 2.01 -1.35 -6.86
C PHE A 59 2.33 -0.91 -5.42
N ASN A 60 2.48 0.38 -5.19
CA ASN A 60 2.75 0.96 -3.88
C ASN A 60 1.59 0.82 -2.88
N ARG A 61 0.35 0.63 -3.36
CA ARG A 61 -0.84 0.48 -2.51
C ARG A 61 -0.75 -0.74 -1.61
N LYS A 62 -0.40 -1.90 -2.17
CA LYS A 62 -0.36 -3.19 -1.45
C LYS A 62 0.56 -3.18 -0.22
N PRO A 63 1.85 -2.80 -0.33
CA PRO A 63 2.72 -2.73 0.84
C PRO A 63 2.30 -1.63 1.84
N LYS A 64 1.78 -0.49 1.36
CA LYS A 64 1.23 0.57 2.24
C LYS A 64 0.07 0.06 3.09
N ASP A 65 -0.84 -0.71 2.49
CA ASP A 65 -1.99 -1.30 3.17
C ASP A 65 -1.58 -2.37 4.18
N TYR A 66 -0.61 -3.23 3.83
CA TYR A 66 -0.07 -4.21 4.78
C TYR A 66 0.61 -3.56 5.97
N LYS A 67 1.44 -2.53 5.74
CA LYS A 67 2.01 -1.73 6.82
C LYS A 67 0.92 -1.10 7.69
N ARG A 68 -0.17 -0.60 7.09
CA ARG A 68 -1.29 -0.01 7.83
C ARG A 68 -1.97 -1.04 8.71
N ASN A 69 -2.22 -2.24 8.18
CA ASN A 69 -2.89 -3.33 8.87
C ASN A 69 -2.01 -4.02 9.94
N SER A 70 -0.69 -3.84 9.88
CA SER A 70 0.25 -4.38 10.87
C SER A 70 0.56 -3.44 12.03
N ARG A 71 0.12 -2.17 11.98
CA ARG A 71 0.33 -1.22 13.09
C ARG A 71 -0.23 -1.78 14.40
N GLY A 72 0.57 -1.70 15.46
CA GLY A 72 0.21 -2.24 16.78
C GLY A 72 0.45 -3.74 16.96
N SER A 73 0.95 -4.44 15.94
CA SER A 73 1.39 -5.83 16.07
C SER A 73 2.91 -5.92 16.21
N SER A 74 3.38 -6.54 17.29
CA SER A 74 4.79 -6.88 17.51
C SER A 74 5.17 -8.29 17.04
N ASN A 75 4.18 -9.11 16.69
CA ASN A 75 4.38 -10.49 16.27
C ASN A 75 4.27 -10.61 14.75
N PHE A 76 5.42 -10.82 14.10
CA PHE A 76 5.51 -10.98 12.65
C PHE A 76 4.67 -12.15 12.15
N ASN A 77 4.72 -13.31 12.81
CA ASN A 77 4.00 -14.51 12.39
C ASN A 77 2.48 -14.30 12.43
N TYR A 78 1.98 -13.63 13.47
CA TYR A 78 0.56 -13.27 13.59
C TYR A 78 0.12 -12.34 12.45
N THR A 79 0.89 -11.30 12.17
CA THR A 79 0.59 -10.34 11.09
C THR A 79 0.64 -11.01 9.72
N ARG A 80 1.67 -11.82 9.45
CA ARG A 80 1.83 -12.59 8.21
C ARG A 80 0.63 -13.48 7.95
N ASN A 81 0.18 -14.25 8.95
CA ASN A 81 -0.95 -15.16 8.80
C ASN A 81 -2.26 -14.40 8.51
N ARG A 82 -2.48 -13.22 9.11
CA ARG A 82 -3.65 -12.37 8.83
C ARG A 82 -3.64 -11.82 7.40
N ILE A 83 -2.48 -11.38 6.92
CA ILE A 83 -2.29 -10.94 5.54
C ILE A 83 -2.59 -12.09 4.57
N LEU A 84 -1.97 -13.26 4.78
CA LEU A 84 -2.19 -14.44 3.95
C LEU A 84 -3.65 -14.90 3.94
N TRP A 85 -4.33 -14.80 5.09
CA TRP A 85 -5.76 -15.09 5.18
C TRP A 85 -6.60 -14.12 4.36
N SER A 86 -6.29 -12.82 4.41
CA SER A 86 -7.02 -11.77 3.66
C SER A 86 -6.87 -11.88 2.14
N THR A 87 -5.81 -12.51 1.65
CA THR A 87 -5.52 -12.66 0.22
C THR A 87 -6.02 -13.98 -0.38
N ARG A 88 -6.62 -14.87 0.42
CA ARG A 88 -7.15 -16.14 -0.09
C ARG A 88 -8.39 -15.90 -0.94
N ASN A 89 -8.35 -16.34 -2.19
CA ASN A 89 -9.52 -16.37 -3.05
C ASN A 89 -10.38 -17.57 -2.65
N ARG A 90 -11.66 -17.33 -2.29
CA ARG A 90 -12.57 -18.35 -1.72
C ARG A 90 -11.96 -19.03 -0.48
N PRO A 91 -11.85 -18.32 0.67
CA PRO A 91 -11.41 -18.98 1.89
C PRO A 91 -12.31 -20.19 2.13
N ALA A 92 -11.72 -21.36 2.37
CA ALA A 92 -12.46 -22.55 2.73
C ALA A 92 -13.20 -22.26 4.05
N LEU A 93 -14.44 -21.80 3.94
CA LEU A 93 -15.36 -21.70 5.05
C LEU A 93 -15.73 -23.14 5.38
N ARG A 94 -15.30 -23.59 6.56
CA ARG A 94 -15.70 -24.90 7.06
C ARG A 94 -17.22 -24.87 7.14
N ASN A 95 -17.89 -25.81 6.47
CA ASN A 95 -19.36 -25.86 6.44
C ASN A 95 -19.95 -26.06 7.84
N THR A 96 -19.16 -26.68 8.72
CA THR A 96 -19.44 -26.81 10.15
C THR A 96 -18.43 -26.00 10.97
N PRO A 97 -18.89 -25.19 11.94
CA PRO A 97 -18.01 -24.50 12.87
C PRO A 97 -17.16 -25.51 13.66
N LYS A 98 -16.00 -25.05 14.14
CA LYS A 98 -15.17 -25.82 15.09
C LYS A 98 -16.00 -26.14 16.34
N SER A 99 -15.83 -27.34 16.88
CA SER A 99 -16.49 -27.71 18.15
C SER A 99 -15.95 -26.86 19.29
N SER A 100 -16.76 -26.67 20.34
CA SER A 100 -16.37 -25.87 21.51
C SER A 100 -15.03 -26.35 22.11
N ASN A 101 -14.82 -27.66 22.16
CA ASN A 101 -13.58 -28.26 22.69
C ASN A 101 -12.35 -27.93 21.82
N GLU A 102 -12.52 -27.80 20.51
CA GLU A 102 -11.44 -27.45 19.57
C GLU A 102 -11.08 -25.95 19.67
N VAL A 103 -12.07 -25.08 19.90
CA VAL A 103 -11.88 -23.63 20.08
C VAL A 103 -11.31 -23.31 21.45
N HIS A 104 -11.87 -23.90 22.49
CA HIS A 104 -11.50 -23.69 23.89
C HIS A 104 -10.42 -24.69 24.34
N SER A 105 -9.38 -24.91 23.53
CA SER A 105 -8.26 -25.82 23.85
C SER A 105 -7.40 -25.39 25.07
N TYR A 106 -7.80 -24.31 25.73
CA TYR A 106 -7.21 -23.80 26.97
C TYR A 106 -7.84 -24.42 28.22
N VAL A 107 -8.72 -25.42 28.11
CA VAL A 107 -9.23 -26.15 29.29
C VAL A 107 -8.05 -26.62 30.15
N GLY A 108 -7.96 -26.13 31.39
CA GLY A 108 -6.88 -26.46 32.33
C GLY A 108 -5.63 -25.56 32.28
N LYS A 109 -5.50 -24.65 31.30
CA LYS A 109 -4.39 -23.68 31.28
C LYS A 109 -4.71 -22.48 32.18
N LYS A 110 -3.95 -22.28 33.25
CA LYS A 110 -4.06 -21.06 34.07
C LYS A 110 -3.74 -19.84 33.20
N ARG A 111 -4.68 -18.90 33.14
CA ARG A 111 -4.48 -17.58 32.53
C ARG A 111 -3.31 -16.88 33.24
N GLY A 112 -2.35 -16.35 32.46
CA GLY A 112 -1.25 -15.56 33.01
C GLY A 112 -1.74 -14.25 33.67
N LYS A 113 -0.94 -13.69 34.58
CA LYS A 113 -1.24 -12.38 35.20
C LYS A 113 -1.36 -11.30 34.12
N TYR A 114 -2.36 -10.44 34.23
CA TYR A 114 -2.47 -9.26 33.37
C TYR A 114 -1.28 -8.34 33.63
N LYS A 115 -0.62 -7.88 32.57
CA LYS A 115 0.36 -6.80 32.69
C LYS A 115 -0.41 -5.49 32.84
N VAL A 116 -0.51 -4.99 34.06
CA VAL A 116 -0.89 -3.59 34.31
C VAL A 116 0.29 -2.76 33.81
N LYS A 117 0.05 -1.81 32.90
CA LYS A 117 1.06 -0.80 32.58
C LYS A 117 1.03 0.23 33.71
N GLU A 118 2.14 0.36 34.42
CA GLU A 118 2.47 1.56 35.20
C GLU A 118 2.69 2.76 34.27
#